data_AF-A0A8I2YIR9-F1
#
_entry.id   AF-A0A8I2YIR9-F1
#
_cell.length_a   1.000
_cell.length_b   1.000
_cell.length_c   1.000
_cell.angle_alpha   90.00
_cell.angle_beta   90.00
_cell.angle_gamma   90.00
#
_symmetry.space_group_name_H-M   'P 1'
#
loop_
_entity.id
_entity.type
_entity.pdbx_description
1 polymer ?
#
loop_
_entity_poly.entity_id
_entity_poly.type
_entity_poly.pdbx_seq_one_letter_code
_entity_poly.pdbx_strand_id
1 'polypeptide(L)'
;MAPNLTSGTFRVVSLIEGNPPASVNLTRPAFQSVYLNGPVTTWAVEQEGDNTYRLSVGGYPYTGVLDNKVTASIHPEQNVEWIATYREREDAYTISPINDDIKGWTVGYDDPKSKIALRIIIVRHSFPPQYLTTQLFRFEELDE
;
A
#
# COMPACT_ATOMS: atom_id res chain seq x y z
N MET A 1 6.86 2.75 -20.91
CA MET A 1 6.69 3.68 -19.76
C MET A 1 5.72 2.99 -18.82
N ALA A 2 6.09 2.79 -17.55
CA ALA A 2 5.16 2.20 -16.59
C ALA A 2 3.95 3.14 -16.40
N PRO A 3 2.73 2.62 -16.24
CA PRO A 3 1.58 3.44 -15.91
C PRO A 3 1.75 3.99 -14.49
N ASN A 4 1.95 5.30 -14.39
CA ASN A 4 1.85 6.03 -13.13
C ASN A 4 0.39 5.98 -12.68
N LEU A 5 0.17 5.80 -11.39
CA LEU A 5 -1.17 5.93 -10.82
C LEU A 5 -1.65 7.37 -10.99
N THR A 6 -2.91 7.51 -11.38
CA THR A 6 -3.64 8.78 -11.40
C THR A 6 -4.09 9.14 -9.99
N SER A 7 -4.25 10.44 -9.71
CA SER A 7 -4.93 10.85 -8.48
C SER A 7 -6.39 10.42 -8.52
N GLY A 8 -6.93 9.91 -7.41
CA GLY A 8 -8.29 9.41 -7.37
C GLY A 8 -8.58 8.53 -6.16
N THR A 9 -9.71 7.84 -6.24
CA THR A 9 -10.20 6.96 -5.19
C THR A 9 -10.04 5.50 -5.63
N PHE A 10 -9.42 4.69 -4.79
CA PHE A 10 -9.06 3.32 -5.12
C PHE A 10 -9.42 2.35 -3.99
N ARG A 11 -9.57 1.09 -4.38
CA ARG A 11 -9.41 -0.06 -3.48
C ARG A 11 -8.02 -0.65 -3.72
N VAL A 12 -7.19 -0.66 -2.68
CA VAL A 12 -5.84 -1.23 -2.74
C VAL A 12 -5.91 -2.69 -2.32
N VAL A 13 -5.71 -3.63 -3.24
CA VAL A 13 -5.83 -5.09 -2.98
C VAL A 13 -4.47 -5.78 -3.03
N SER A 14 -4.19 -6.64 -2.05
CA SER A 14 -2.98 -7.47 -2.07
C SER A 14 -3.14 -8.64 -3.04
N LEU A 15 -2.08 -9.08 -3.71
CA LEU A 15 -2.11 -10.25 -4.60
C LEU A 15 -1.96 -11.61 -3.91
N ILE A 16 -2.11 -11.67 -2.58
CA ILE A 16 -2.26 -12.97 -1.90
C ILE A 16 -3.63 -13.59 -2.19
N GLU A 17 -3.82 -14.85 -1.81
CA GLU A 17 -5.06 -15.59 -2.08
C GLU A 17 -6.31 -14.84 -1.58
N GLY A 18 -7.32 -14.74 -2.46
CA GLY A 18 -8.56 -14.01 -2.19
C GLY A 18 -8.51 -12.50 -2.44
N ASN A 19 -7.37 -11.96 -2.89
CA ASN A 19 -7.14 -10.54 -3.19
C ASN A 19 -7.64 -9.58 -2.09
N PRO A 20 -7.24 -9.75 -0.82
CA PRO A 20 -7.80 -8.98 0.28
C PRO A 20 -7.40 -7.50 0.20
N PRO A 21 -8.33 -6.55 0.43
CA PRO A 21 -8.01 -5.13 0.44
C PRO A 21 -7.19 -4.74 1.68
N ALA A 22 -6.28 -3.78 1.49
CA ALA A 22 -5.68 -2.99 2.55
C ALA A 22 -6.73 -2.05 3.16
N SER A 23 -6.77 -1.96 4.47
CA SER A 23 -7.91 -1.38 5.18
C SER A 23 -7.56 -0.87 6.57
N VAL A 24 -8.52 -0.18 7.17
CA VAL A 24 -8.51 0.23 8.59
C VAL A 24 -9.83 -0.15 9.26
N ASN A 25 -9.87 -0.09 10.60
CA ASN A 25 -11.11 -0.24 11.36
C ASN A 25 -12.02 0.97 11.17
N LEU A 26 -13.31 0.77 11.41
CA LEU A 26 -14.29 1.85 11.43
C LEU A 26 -14.06 2.82 12.62
N THR A 27 -13.53 2.30 13.73
CA THR A 27 -13.12 3.13 14.86
C THR A 27 -11.97 4.03 14.41
N ARG A 28 -12.04 5.32 14.77
CA ARG A 28 -11.04 6.32 14.41
C ARG A 28 -10.26 6.83 15.63
N PRO A 29 -9.39 6.02 16.26
CA PRO A 29 -8.38 6.56 17.19
C PRO A 29 -7.42 7.52 16.45
N ALA A 30 -6.57 8.24 17.17
CA ALA A 30 -5.61 9.17 16.58
C ALA A 30 -4.69 8.51 15.52
N PHE A 31 -4.32 7.25 15.72
CA PHE A 31 -3.62 6.44 14.73
C PHE A 31 -4.01 4.95 14.86
N GLN A 32 -3.83 4.19 13.78
CA GLN A 32 -3.97 2.74 13.80
C GLN A 32 -3.12 2.06 12.72
N SER A 33 -2.87 0.75 12.87
CA SER A 33 -2.22 -0.03 11.82
C SER A 33 -3.15 -0.25 10.64
N VAL A 34 -2.60 -0.21 9.43
CA VAL A 34 -3.26 -0.70 8.21
C VAL A 34 -3.16 -2.22 8.18
N TYR A 35 -4.23 -2.90 7.80
CA TYR A 35 -4.31 -4.36 7.78
C TYR A 35 -5.26 -4.84 6.68
N LEU A 36 -5.25 -6.14 6.41
CA LEU A 36 -6.07 -6.75 5.36
C LEU A 36 -7.52 -7.02 5.79
N ASN A 37 -8.46 -6.96 4.83
CA ASN A 37 -9.88 -7.29 5.04
C ASN A 37 -10.54 -6.54 6.21
N GLY A 38 -10.19 -5.27 6.39
CA GLY A 38 -10.90 -4.38 7.31
C GLY A 38 -12.20 -3.86 6.71
N PRO A 39 -13.07 -3.24 7.53
CA PRO A 39 -14.35 -2.71 7.08
C PRO A 39 -14.23 -1.46 6.20
N VAL A 40 -13.11 -0.72 6.28
CA VAL A 40 -12.90 0.51 5.50
C VAL A 40 -11.76 0.30 4.51
N THR A 41 -12.12 0.21 3.23
CA THR A 41 -11.21 -0.22 2.14
C THR A 41 -10.94 0.87 1.10
N THR A 42 -11.54 2.05 1.26
CA THR A 42 -11.42 3.16 0.32
C THR A 42 -10.19 3.99 0.63
N TRP A 43 -9.31 4.12 -0.36
CA TRP A 43 -8.08 4.90 -0.32
C TRP A 43 -8.21 6.09 -1.25
N ALA A 44 -7.77 7.27 -0.80
CA ALA A 44 -7.49 8.38 -1.71
C ALA A 44 -5.98 8.39 -2.01
N VAL A 45 -5.66 8.48 -3.29
CA VAL A 45 -4.30 8.56 -3.81
C VAL A 45 -4.14 9.94 -4.44
N GLU A 46 -3.19 10.72 -3.95
CA GLU A 46 -2.82 12.03 -4.51
C GLU A 46 -1.41 11.94 -5.09
N GLN A 47 -1.28 12.18 -6.39
CA GLN A 47 0.01 12.26 -7.06
C GLN A 47 0.69 13.60 -6.77
N GLU A 48 1.88 13.55 -6.17
CA GLU A 48 2.70 14.73 -5.82
C GLU A 48 3.92 14.88 -6.76
N GLY A 49 4.25 13.83 -7.53
CA GLY A 49 5.34 13.82 -8.51
C GLY A 49 5.23 12.64 -9.47
N ASP A 50 6.28 12.35 -10.23
CA ASP A 50 6.22 11.32 -11.29
C ASP A 50 5.78 9.94 -10.76
N ASN A 51 6.34 9.48 -9.64
CA ASN A 51 5.99 8.20 -9.00
C ASN A 51 5.76 8.34 -7.49
N THR A 52 5.49 9.55 -7.03
CA THR A 52 5.37 9.89 -5.61
C THR A 52 3.92 10.20 -5.28
N TYR A 53 3.43 9.58 -4.19
CA TYR A 53 2.04 9.61 -3.81
C TYR A 53 1.87 9.91 -2.34
N ARG A 54 0.86 10.71 -2.01
CA ARG A 54 0.26 10.75 -0.68
C ARG A 54 -0.92 9.78 -0.66
N LEU A 55 -0.93 8.91 0.35
CA LEU A 55 -1.96 7.90 0.54
C LEU A 55 -2.77 8.24 1.79
N SER A 56 -4.10 8.20 1.67
CA SER A 56 -5.03 8.38 2.79
C SER A 56 -6.08 7.28 2.78
N VAL A 57 -6.59 6.89 3.94
CA VAL A 57 -7.54 5.78 4.05
C VAL A 57 -8.55 6.02 5.17
N GLY A 58 -9.83 5.78 4.88
CA GLY A 58 -10.87 5.77 5.91
C GLY A 58 -11.03 7.04 6.74
N GLY A 59 -10.71 8.20 6.15
CA GLY A 59 -10.74 9.50 6.81
C GLY A 59 -9.48 9.86 7.60
N TYR A 60 -8.44 9.03 7.55
CA TYR A 60 -7.10 9.40 8.01
C TYR A 60 -6.35 10.13 6.90
N PRO A 61 -6.00 11.42 7.09
CA PRO A 61 -5.33 12.21 6.05
C PRO A 61 -3.88 11.78 5.80
N TYR A 62 -3.25 11.04 6.73
CA TYR A 62 -1.84 10.69 6.65
C TYR A 62 -1.62 9.18 6.77
N THR A 63 -0.75 8.64 5.92
CA THR A 63 -0.27 7.26 6.00
C THR A 63 1.24 7.28 6.20
N GLY A 64 1.72 6.48 7.15
CA GLY A 64 3.10 6.49 7.61
C GLY A 64 3.63 5.12 7.99
N VAL A 65 4.76 5.13 8.68
CA VAL A 65 5.42 3.93 9.20
C VAL A 65 5.69 4.10 10.70
N LEU A 66 5.23 3.15 11.50
CA LEU A 66 5.55 3.04 12.92
C LEU A 66 5.84 1.58 13.27
N ASP A 67 6.94 1.31 13.98
CA ASP A 67 7.38 -0.05 14.35
C ASP A 67 7.42 -1.02 13.16
N ASN A 68 7.92 -0.56 12.01
CA ASN A 68 7.95 -1.29 10.73
C ASN A 68 6.57 -1.76 10.26
N LYS A 69 5.50 -1.04 10.61
CA LYS A 69 4.13 -1.28 10.13
C LYS A 69 3.60 -0.03 9.47
N VAL A 70 2.80 -0.24 8.43
CA VAL A 70 2.05 0.85 7.79
C VAL A 70 0.95 1.28 8.75
N THR A 71 0.87 2.59 9.00
CA THR A 71 -0.12 3.19 9.89
C THR A 71 -0.89 4.29 9.20
N ALA A 72 -2.15 4.46 9.58
CA ALA A 72 -2.99 5.58 9.21
C ALA A 72 -3.13 6.51 10.43
N SER A 73 -3.09 7.82 10.23
CA SER A 73 -3.01 8.80 11.31
C SER A 73 -3.64 10.16 10.95
N ILE A 74 -4.07 10.88 11.99
CA ILE A 74 -4.48 12.29 11.90
C ILE A 74 -3.31 13.26 12.13
N HIS A 75 -2.14 12.74 12.48
CA HIS A 75 -0.95 13.52 12.82
C HIS A 75 -0.04 13.74 11.60
N PRO A 76 0.18 15.00 11.17
CA PRO A 76 0.96 15.31 9.97
C PRO A 76 2.41 14.86 10.05
N GLU A 77 3.01 14.85 11.24
CA GLU A 77 4.38 14.40 11.48
C GLU A 77 4.58 12.89 11.22
N GLN A 78 3.49 12.13 11.11
CA GLN A 78 3.53 10.71 10.76
C GLN A 78 3.37 10.47 9.26
N ASN A 79 3.13 11.51 8.46
CA ASN A 79 2.94 11.35 7.02
C ASN A 79 4.24 10.98 6.32
N VAL A 80 4.16 10.00 5.44
CA VAL A 80 5.27 9.58 4.57
C VAL A 80 4.77 9.65 3.13
N GLU A 81 5.63 10.11 2.24
CA GLU A 81 5.40 10.01 0.80
C GLU A 81 5.78 8.62 0.31
N TRP A 82 4.97 8.06 -0.58
CA TRP A 82 5.09 6.70 -1.05
C TRP A 82 5.49 6.67 -2.52
N ILE A 83 6.39 5.75 -2.87
CA ILE A 83 6.71 5.38 -4.24
C ILE A 83 5.91 4.12 -4.57
N ALA A 84 5.04 4.19 -5.58
CA ALA A 84 4.36 3.03 -6.15
C ALA A 84 5.02 2.66 -7.48
N THR A 85 5.76 1.55 -7.51
CA THR A 85 6.46 1.08 -8.72
C THR A 85 5.69 -0.04 -9.38
N TYR A 86 5.21 0.18 -10.61
CA TYR A 86 4.52 -0.82 -11.40
C TYR A 86 5.45 -1.97 -11.82
N ARG A 87 4.94 -3.20 -11.73
CA ARG A 87 5.59 -4.46 -12.07
C ARG A 87 4.79 -5.12 -13.18
N GLU A 88 5.27 -4.95 -14.40
CA GLU A 88 4.56 -5.31 -15.64
C GLU A 88 4.17 -6.79 -15.71
N ARG A 89 5.00 -7.70 -15.21
CA ARG A 89 4.73 -9.14 -15.25
C ARG A 89 3.56 -9.54 -14.36
N GLU A 90 3.43 -8.91 -13.21
CA GLU A 90 2.38 -9.21 -12.23
C GLU A 90 1.17 -8.30 -12.34
N ASP A 91 1.25 -7.26 -13.17
CA ASP A 91 0.24 -6.22 -13.33
C ASP A 91 -0.17 -5.64 -11.96
N ALA A 92 0.83 -5.20 -11.20
CA ALA A 92 0.68 -4.74 -9.83
C ALA A 92 1.83 -3.82 -9.41
N TYR A 93 1.73 -3.26 -8.21
CA TYR A 93 2.67 -2.30 -7.66
C TYR A 93 3.37 -2.87 -6.43
N THR A 94 4.66 -2.57 -6.31
CA THR A 94 5.32 -2.54 -5.00
C THR A 94 5.22 -1.12 -4.44
N ILE A 95 4.94 -0.97 -3.14
CA ILE A 95 4.77 0.33 -2.49
C ILE A 95 5.85 0.52 -1.43
N SER A 96 6.69 1.53 -1.57
CA SER A 96 7.83 1.82 -0.68
C SER A 96 7.76 3.26 -0.18
N PRO A 97 8.31 3.61 1.00
CA PRO A 97 8.48 5.00 1.38
C PRO A 97 9.55 5.67 0.50
N ILE A 98 9.40 6.97 0.23
CA ILE A 98 10.31 7.72 -0.66
C ILE A 98 11.77 7.72 -0.20
N ASN A 99 12.01 7.55 1.10
CA ASN A 99 13.34 7.59 1.71
C ASN A 99 13.97 6.19 1.95
N ASP A 100 13.28 5.10 1.64
CA ASP A 100 13.77 3.72 1.79
C ASP A 100 13.07 2.82 0.75
N ASP A 101 13.49 2.93 -0.51
CA ASP A 101 12.91 2.19 -1.65
C ASP A 101 13.24 0.69 -1.62
N ILE A 102 14.19 0.28 -0.78
CA ILE A 102 14.59 -1.11 -0.54
C ILE A 102 13.48 -1.88 0.18
N LYS A 103 12.68 -1.21 1.01
CA LYS A 103 11.58 -1.84 1.74
C LYS A 103 10.23 -1.46 1.16
N GLY A 104 9.32 -2.42 1.11
CA GLY A 104 7.97 -2.22 0.63
C GLY A 104 6.92 -2.80 1.56
N TRP A 105 5.68 -2.40 1.32
CA TRP A 105 4.50 -3.00 1.94
C TRP A 105 4.55 -4.51 1.76
N THR A 106 4.37 -5.23 2.86
CA THR A 106 4.43 -6.69 2.90
C THR A 106 3.38 -7.23 3.86
N VAL A 107 2.61 -8.22 3.40
CA VAL A 107 1.61 -8.92 4.21
C VAL A 107 2.05 -10.35 4.53
N GLY A 108 1.43 -10.99 5.53
CA GLY A 108 1.60 -12.42 5.78
C GLY A 108 0.81 -13.26 4.78
N TYR A 109 1.29 -14.47 4.47
CA TYR A 109 0.60 -15.41 3.57
C TYR A 109 -0.68 -15.99 4.18
N ASP A 110 -0.65 -16.31 5.48
CA ASP A 110 -1.68 -17.14 6.13
C ASP A 110 -2.66 -16.36 7.02
N ASP A 111 -2.58 -15.03 7.02
CA ASP A 111 -3.44 -14.19 7.86
C ASP A 111 -4.27 -13.22 6.99
N PRO A 112 -5.57 -13.52 6.77
CA PRO A 112 -6.45 -12.65 6.00
C PRO A 112 -6.70 -11.30 6.68
N LYS A 113 -6.27 -11.12 7.93
CA LYS A 113 -6.29 -9.85 8.69
C LYS A 113 -4.88 -9.36 9.04
N SER A 114 -3.87 -9.81 8.29
CA SER A 114 -2.49 -9.42 8.49
C SER A 114 -2.36 -7.90 8.48
N LYS A 115 -1.67 -7.36 9.48
CA LYS A 115 -1.18 -5.99 9.42
C LYS A 115 -0.17 -5.87 8.28
N ILE A 116 -0.15 -4.73 7.60
CA ILE A 116 0.83 -4.46 6.56
C ILE A 116 2.13 -4.00 7.23
N ALA A 117 3.19 -4.76 7.00
CA ALA A 117 4.52 -4.47 7.49
C ALA A 117 5.38 -3.80 6.40
N LEU A 118 6.43 -3.12 6.81
CA LEU A 118 7.49 -2.65 5.92
C LEU A 118 8.66 -3.64 5.98
N ARG A 119 8.95 -4.34 4.88
CA ARG A 119 10.04 -5.32 4.79
C ARG A 119 10.82 -5.15 3.49
N ILE A 120 12.05 -5.62 3.47
CA ILE A 120 12.89 -5.64 2.25
C ILE A 120 12.11 -6.29 1.10
N ILE A 121 12.09 -5.64 -0.06
CA ILE A 121 11.49 -6.16 -1.27
C ILE A 121 12.32 -7.35 -1.75
N ILE A 122 11.68 -8.51 -1.88
CA ILE A 122 12.30 -9.73 -2.34
C ILE A 122 11.99 -9.90 -3.82
N VAL A 123 13.04 -9.92 -4.62
CA VAL A 123 12.98 -10.14 -6.07
C VAL A 123 13.67 -11.45 -6.41
N ARG A 124 12.99 -12.33 -7.14
CA ARG A 124 13.58 -13.56 -7.68
C ARG A 124 14.37 -13.23 -8.94
N HIS A 125 15.59 -13.74 -8.98
CA HIS A 125 16.47 -13.61 -10.14
C HIS A 125 15.88 -14.38 -11.33
N SER A 126 15.19 -13.67 -12.22
CA SER A 126 14.53 -14.19 -13.42
C SER A 126 14.37 -13.07 -14.45
N PHE A 127 14.04 -13.42 -15.71
CA PHE A 127 13.79 -12.43 -16.77
C PHE A 127 12.36 -12.59 -17.32
N PRO A 128 11.47 -11.59 -17.15
CA PRO A 128 11.66 -10.42 -16.30
C PRO A 128 11.64 -10.79 -14.80
N PRO A 129 12.13 -9.90 -13.91
CA PRO A 129 12.17 -10.12 -12.46
C PRO A 129 10.79 -10.50 -11.91
N GLN A 130 10.76 -11.31 -10.86
CA GLN A 130 9.53 -11.74 -10.21
C GLN A 130 9.51 -11.31 -8.75
N TYR A 131 8.40 -10.74 -8.31
CA TYR A 131 8.21 -10.28 -6.94
C TYR A 131 7.31 -11.25 -6.16
N LEU A 132 7.42 -11.24 -4.84
CA LEU A 132 6.52 -12.04 -4.00
C LEU A 132 5.11 -11.44 -4.01
N THR A 133 4.09 -12.29 -4.11
CA THR A 133 2.68 -11.86 -4.08
C THR A 133 2.31 -11.12 -2.79
N THR A 134 2.96 -11.46 -1.67
CA THR A 134 2.84 -10.73 -0.39
C THR A 134 3.35 -9.29 -0.43
N GLN A 135 4.04 -8.88 -1.49
CA GLN A 135 4.61 -7.55 -1.67
C GLN A 135 4.02 -6.80 -2.86
N LEU A 136 2.98 -7.37 -3.48
CA LEU A 136 2.33 -6.84 -4.66
C LEU A 136 0.90 -6.41 -4.32
N PHE A 137 0.55 -5.23 -4.79
CA PHE A 137 -0.76 -4.62 -4.59
C PHE A 137 -1.30 -4.06 -5.90
N ARG A 138 -2.60 -4.20 -6.15
CA ARG A 138 -3.30 -3.52 -7.23
C ARG A 138 -4.11 -2.36 -6.69
N PHE A 139 -4.21 -1.32 -7.50
CA PHE A 139 -5.08 -0.18 -7.26
C PHE A 139 -6.27 -0.33 -8.19
N GLU A 140 -7.41 -0.72 -7.65
CA GLU A 140 -8.68 -0.82 -8.39
C GLU A 140 -9.39 0.52 -8.27
N GLU A 141 -9.55 1.24 -9.38
CA GLU A 141 -10.32 2.50 -9.41
C GLU A 141 -11.74 2.24 -8.90
N LEU A 142 -12.22 3.12 -8.04
CA LEU A 142 -13.60 3.13 -7.60
C LEU A 142 -14.32 4.25 -8.34
N ASP A 143 -15.20 3.87 -9.26
CA ASP A 143 -16.11 4.82 -9.91
C ASP A 143 -16.99 5.47 -8.83
N GLU A 144 -16.94 6.81 -8.72
CA GLU A 144 -17.94 7.58 -7.98
C GLU A 144 -19.23 7.75 -8.78
#